data_AF-A0A1C6HNM6-F1
#
_entry.id   AF-A0A1C6HNM6-F1
#
_cell.length_a   1.000
_cell.length_b   1.000
_cell.length_c   1.000
_cell.angle_alpha   90.00
_cell.angle_beta   90.00
_cell.angle_gamma   90.00
#
_symmetry.space_group_name_H-M   'P 1'
#
loop_
_entity.id
_entity.type
_entity.pdbx_description
1 polymer ?
#
loop_
_entity_poly.entity_id
_entity_poly.type
_entity_poly.pdbx_seq_one_letter_code
_entity_poly.pdbx_strand_id
1 'polypeptide(L)'
;MRTSPVKGGEKTLTKQEFDALFERCKARCLPSDQGQIQEKLARFTNENGQVSAQALAVFTYVETIQYTNELLYSVLSEALNIQE
;
A
#
# COMPACT_ATOMS: atom_id res chain seq x y z
N MET A 1 34.34 24.07 -17.48
CA MET A 1 32.87 24.11 -17.27
C MET A 1 32.61 23.97 -15.79
N ARG A 2 31.90 24.93 -15.17
CA ARG A 2 31.49 24.84 -13.75
C ARG A 2 30.29 23.89 -13.69
N THR A 3 30.42 22.77 -12.99
CA THR A 3 29.27 21.96 -12.61
C THR A 3 28.61 22.63 -11.41
N SER A 4 27.43 23.20 -11.63
CA SER A 4 26.60 23.70 -10.53
C SER A 4 26.20 22.53 -9.61
N PRO A 5 26.17 22.72 -8.28
CA PRO A 5 25.63 21.70 -7.39
C PRO A 5 24.12 21.59 -7.65
N VAL A 6 23.64 20.37 -7.85
CA VAL A 6 22.21 20.06 -7.84
C VAL A 6 21.72 20.41 -6.43
N LYS A 7 21.13 21.59 -6.25
CA LYS A 7 20.31 21.90 -5.07
C LYS A 7 19.03 21.08 -5.20
N GLY A 8 19.11 19.80 -4.83
CA GLY A 8 17.93 19.04 -4.42
C GLY A 8 17.45 19.66 -3.12
N GLY A 9 16.54 20.63 -3.20
CA GLY A 9 15.81 21.05 -2.02
C GLY A 9 14.97 19.86 -1.57
N GLU A 10 15.37 19.19 -0.48
CA GLU A 10 14.51 18.20 0.17
C GLU A 10 13.17 18.86 0.43
N LYS A 11 12.14 18.40 -0.28
CA LYS A 11 10.79 18.93 -0.13
C LYS A 11 10.28 18.42 1.22
N THR A 12 10.40 19.26 2.25
CA THR A 12 9.90 18.92 3.58
C THR A 12 8.38 19.01 3.57
N LEU A 13 7.69 17.90 3.89
CA LEU A 13 6.24 17.86 4.05
C LEU A 13 5.85 18.36 5.44
N THR A 14 4.81 19.19 5.52
CA THR A 14 4.14 19.45 6.79
C THR A 14 3.37 18.19 7.24
N LYS A 15 3.06 18.09 8.54
CA LYS A 15 2.26 16.96 9.07
C LYS A 15 0.92 16.80 8.34
N GLN A 16 0.27 17.91 8.01
CA GLN A 16 -1.03 17.90 7.34
C GLN A 16 -0.92 17.40 5.89
N GLU A 17 0.15 17.77 5.17
CA GLU A 17 0.43 17.27 3.83
C GLU A 17 0.79 15.78 3.85
N PHE A 18 1.58 15.35 4.85
CA PHE A 18 1.87 13.93 5.06
C PHE A 18 0.60 13.13 5.35
N ASP A 19 -0.28 13.62 6.24
CA ASP A 19 -1.53 12.93 6.58
C ASP A 19 -2.46 12.81 5.37
N ALA A 20 -2.59 13.88 4.58
CA ALA A 20 -3.37 13.85 3.35
C ALA A 20 -2.79 12.87 2.32
N LEU A 21 -1.46 12.82 2.18
CA LEU A 21 -0.76 11.88 1.32
C LEU A 21 -0.94 10.44 1.80
N PHE A 22 -0.78 10.19 3.10
CA PHE A 22 -0.96 8.89 3.73
C PHE A 22 -2.38 8.35 3.52
N GLU A 23 -3.41 9.16 3.76
CA GLU A 23 -4.80 8.74 3.55
C GLU A 23 -5.11 8.46 2.07
N ARG A 24 -4.54 9.22 1.13
CA ARG A 24 -4.65 8.90 -0.31
C ARG A 24 -3.97 7.58 -0.67
N CYS A 25 -2.74 7.35 -0.20
CA CYS A 25 -2.02 6.10 -0.45
C CYS A 25 -2.76 4.91 0.18
N LYS A 26 -3.26 5.07 1.40
CA LYS A 26 -4.06 4.07 2.12
C LYS A 26 -5.32 3.69 1.35
N ALA A 27 -6.07 4.67 0.84
CA ALA A 27 -7.28 4.42 0.06
C ALA A 27 -7.01 3.68 -1.26
N ARG A 28 -5.82 3.81 -1.85
CA ARG A 28 -5.43 3.06 -3.07
C ARG A 28 -4.91 1.66 -2.78
N CYS A 29 -4.15 1.49 -1.70
CA CYS A 29 -3.48 0.21 -1.39
C CYS A 29 -4.38 -0.75 -0.62
N LEU A 30 -5.35 -0.25 0.16
CA LEU A 30 -6.26 -1.11 0.91
C LEU A 30 -7.56 -1.37 0.13
N PRO A 31 -8.07 -2.61 0.15
CA PRO A 31 -9.35 -2.93 -0.44
C PRO A 31 -10.42 -2.09 0.26
N SER A 32 -11.11 -1.28 -0.53
CA SER A 32 -12.07 -0.30 -0.01
C SER A 32 -13.48 -0.87 0.09
N ASP A 33 -13.71 -2.08 -0.42
CA ASP A 33 -15.01 -2.72 -0.43
C ASP A 33 -14.94 -4.25 -0.23
N GLN A 34 -16.10 -4.80 0.14
CA GLN A 34 -16.29 -6.22 0.42
C GLN A 34 -16.04 -7.12 -0.79
N GLY A 35 -16.24 -6.61 -2.01
CA GLY A 35 -16.05 -7.38 -3.25
C GLY A 35 -14.58 -7.69 -3.49
N GLN A 36 -13.70 -6.71 -3.32
CA GLN A 36 -12.25 -6.90 -3.45
C GLN A 36 -11.71 -7.91 -2.41
N ILE A 37 -12.24 -7.88 -1.19
CA ILE A 37 -11.89 -8.83 -0.14
C ILE A 37 -12.32 -10.26 -0.53
N GLN A 38 -13.54 -10.43 -1.07
CA GLN A 38 -14.05 -11.71 -1.53
C GLN A 38 -13.24 -12.27 -2.70
N GLU A 39 -12.83 -11.42 -3.64
CA GLU A 39 -12.06 -11.82 -4.83
C GLU A 39 -10.67 -12.35 -4.45
N LYS A 40 -10.02 -11.72 -3.46
CA LYS A 40 -8.75 -12.21 -2.93
C LYS A 40 -8.91 -13.49 -2.08
N LEU A 41 -9.99 -13.58 -1.29
CA LEU A 41 -10.32 -14.78 -0.50
C LEU A 41 -10.69 -15.99 -1.37
N ALA A 42 -11.20 -15.79 -2.59
CA ALA A 42 -11.58 -16.87 -3.51
C ALA A 42 -10.41 -17.82 -3.84
N ARG A 43 -9.16 -17.36 -3.74
CA ARG A 43 -7.96 -18.20 -3.91
C ARG A 43 -7.75 -19.20 -2.77
N PHE A 44 -8.42 -18.98 -1.65
CA PHE A 44 -8.33 -19.78 -0.42
C PHE A 44 -9.63 -20.55 -0.12
N THR A 45 -10.65 -20.41 -0.97
CA THR A 45 -11.91 -21.16 -0.85
C THR A 45 -11.81 -22.53 -1.53
N ASN A 46 -12.45 -23.54 -0.94
CA ASN A 46 -12.65 -24.84 -1.59
C ASN A 46 -13.80 -24.81 -2.62
N GLU A 47 -14.09 -25.94 -3.26
CA GLU A 47 -15.15 -26.09 -4.27
C GLU A 47 -16.56 -25.70 -3.76
N ASN A 48 -16.77 -25.69 -2.44
CA ASN A 48 -18.03 -25.29 -1.80
C ASN A 48 -18.03 -23.82 -1.34
N GLY A 49 -17.00 -23.03 -1.69
CA GLY A 49 -16.86 -21.64 -1.28
C GLY A 49 -16.46 -21.44 0.19
N GLN A 50 -15.96 -22.49 0.86
CA GLN A 50 -15.58 -22.42 2.27
C GLN A 50 -14.08 -22.14 2.42
N VAL A 51 -13.73 -21.28 3.38
CA VAL A 51 -12.33 -21.00 3.77
C VAL A 51 -12.04 -21.69 5.10
N SER A 52 -10.95 -22.45 5.19
CA SER A 52 -10.52 -23.03 6.47
C SER A 52 -9.96 -21.94 7.40
N ALA A 53 -10.03 -22.14 8.72
CA ALA A 53 -9.47 -21.19 9.68
C ALA A 53 -7.97 -20.95 9.46
N GLN A 54 -7.23 -21.98 9.06
CA GLN A 54 -5.80 -21.88 8.73
C GLN A 54 -5.57 -21.05 7.46
N ALA A 55 -6.35 -21.29 6.40
CA ALA A 55 -6.24 -20.52 5.17
C ALA A 55 -6.62 -19.04 5.38
N LEU A 56 -7.62 -18.77 6.21
CA LEU A 56 -7.99 -17.41 6.62
C LEU A 56 -6.87 -16.73 7.42
N ALA A 57 -6.22 -17.44 8.33
CA ALA A 57 -5.10 -16.91 9.11
C ALA A 57 -3.90 -16.59 8.21
N VAL A 58 -3.56 -17.48 7.27
CA VAL A 58 -2.49 -17.26 6.27
C VAL A 58 -2.82 -16.07 5.37
N PHE A 59 -4.05 -16.01 4.84
CA PHE A 59 -4.54 -14.88 4.05
C PHE A 59 -4.40 -13.56 4.81
N THR A 60 -4.93 -13.50 6.04
CA THR A 60 -4.90 -12.29 6.87
C THR A 60 -3.47 -11.84 7.14
N TYR A 61 -2.56 -12.77 7.44
CA TYR A 61 -1.16 -12.47 7.68
C TYR A 61 -0.45 -11.94 6.42
N VAL A 62 -0.58 -12.64 5.29
CA VAL A 62 0.07 -12.28 4.02
C VAL A 62 -0.44 -10.93 3.52
N GLU A 63 -1.74 -10.74 3.49
CA GLU A 63 -2.36 -9.49 3.04
C GLU A 63 -1.96 -8.32 3.94
N THR A 64 -1.97 -8.48 5.27
CA THR A 64 -1.55 -7.42 6.19
C THR A 64 -0.11 -6.96 5.92
N ILE A 65 0.81 -7.90 5.66
CA ILE A 65 2.21 -7.58 5.34
C ILE A 65 2.34 -6.94 3.96
N GLN A 66 1.68 -7.50 2.95
CA GLN A 66 1.74 -6.98 1.59
C GLN A 66 1.16 -5.57 1.53
N TYR A 67 0.01 -5.32 2.15
CA TYR A 67 -0.58 -3.99 2.25
C TYR A 67 0.31 -3.01 3.00
N THR A 68 1.00 -3.46 4.05
CA THR A 68 1.95 -2.61 4.78
C THR A 68 3.10 -2.19 3.87
N ASN A 69 3.68 -3.12 3.12
CA ASN A 69 4.77 -2.81 2.20
C ASN A 69 4.32 -1.92 1.04
N GLU A 70 3.22 -2.25 0.37
CA GLU A 70 2.67 -1.46 -0.74
C GLU A 70 2.30 -0.04 -0.28
N LEU A 71 1.73 0.12 0.91
CA LEU A 71 1.43 1.44 1.49
C LEU A 71 2.71 2.23 1.75
N LEU A 72 3.73 1.62 2.36
CA LEU A 72 5.02 2.27 2.62
C LEU A 72 5.69 2.70 1.32
N TYR A 73 5.74 1.83 0.30
CA TYR A 73 6.28 2.17 -1.01
C TYR A 73 5.47 3.29 -1.67
N SER A 74 4.14 3.23 -1.64
CA SER A 74 3.29 4.26 -2.25
C SER A 74 3.48 5.63 -1.58
N VAL A 75 3.60 5.66 -0.25
CA VAL A 75 3.90 6.88 0.51
C VAL A 75 5.28 7.41 0.17
N LEU A 76 6.31 6.55 0.12
CA LEU A 76 7.68 6.96 -0.21
C LEU A 76 7.79 7.46 -1.66
N SER A 77 7.18 6.78 -2.61
CA SER A 77 7.19 7.18 -4.02
C SER A 77 6.49 8.52 -4.23
N GLU A 78 5.33 8.77 -3.61
CA GLU A 78 4.70 10.09 -3.70
C GLU A 78 5.49 11.18 -2.95
N ALA A 79 5.99 10.89 -1.75
CA ALA A 79 6.72 11.86 -0.95
C ALA A 79 8.04 12.27 -1.61
N LEU A 80 8.72 11.32 -2.24
CA LEU A 80 10.02 11.52 -2.89
C LEU A 80 9.88 11.81 -4.40
N ASN A 81 8.66 11.81 -4.95
CA ASN A 81 8.37 11.96 -6.38
C ASN A 81 9.19 11.00 -7.26
N ILE A 82 9.31 9.75 -6.80
CA ILE A 82 9.98 8.66 -7.51
C ILE A 82 8.89 7.94 -8.32
N GLN A 83 8.99 7.99 -9.65
CA GLN A 83 8.15 7.18 -10.53
C GLN A 83 8.80 5.80 -10.71
N GLU A 84 8.01 4.73 -10.60
CA GLU A 84 8.38 3.39 -11.09
C GLU A 84 8.51 3.37 -12.62
#